data_AF-A0A507CKG0-F1
#
_entry.id   AF-A0A507CKG0-F1
#
_cell.length_a   1.000
_cell.length_b   1.000
_cell.length_c   1.000
_cell.angle_alpha   90.00
_cell.angle_beta   90.00
_cell.angle_gamma   90.00
#
_symmetry.space_group_name_H-M   'P 1'
#
loop_
_entity.id
_entity.type
_entity.pdbx_description
1 polymer ?
#
loop_
_entity_poly.entity_id
_entity_poly.type
_entity_poly.pdbx_seq_one_letter_code
_entity_poly.pdbx_strand_id
1 'polypeptide(L)'
;MNLQEPMNLASAAPTSDARPPRLSSSSLFIHKFHGNSTVSVLDMDLRKLNQVHTTKIPPDDEHYEDDNDNDNDTAATAASDNGDKKMEDGIVATPMPNLSGRRVQMKDIQWFITMFGILAANLLFSLASSAVPISNQSVSKDLSAGAQFVWVTVAFLPPAGALQPLLPTLANVLGTRNLSMFSGVLWIAGSLLSATATSFPMFCVGRGLTGAAFGGCILLPYLILIKITSVEERAQYTAYLTTFTNIGNFLGPIVGGVMIEKIGWRAIYSWYIPPILFMIMPAFFLGLRNTLIDGDTTTTGPSAPSTSQRFKAFVYKFSEIDWLGTVCVTAMVICVQMVFSYGAPIYGWGSWVTVAFLGGSISLFLLLVLVELNVSKKPIIPKQVFSYRNYNMVFIYLHGMRGSLAGSFFFLPIFMQIIR
;
A
#
# COMPACT_ATOMS: atom_id res chain seq x y z
N MET A 1 -55.41 14.94 42.72
CA MET A 1 -54.43 15.79 43.43
C MET A 1 -53.19 15.81 42.53
N ASN A 2 -53.21 16.48 41.38
CA ASN A 2 -53.27 17.92 41.06
C ASN A 2 -51.88 18.58 41.05
N LEU A 3 -51.64 19.30 39.93
CA LEU A 3 -50.56 20.26 39.58
C LEU A 3 -49.29 19.66 38.95
N GLN A 4 -49.07 19.70 37.62
CA GLN A 4 -48.88 20.81 36.64
C GLN A 4 -47.49 21.48 36.66
N GLU A 5 -46.84 21.43 35.49
CA GLU A 5 -45.73 22.25 34.96
C GLU A 5 -45.99 23.79 35.04
N PRO A 6 -45.20 24.71 34.43
CA PRO A 6 -43.79 24.75 33.99
C PRO A 6 -43.06 26.02 34.51
N MET A 7 -41.76 26.20 34.18
CA MET A 7 -41.06 27.48 34.39
C MET A 7 -40.60 28.06 33.05
N ASN A 8 -41.06 29.27 32.73
CA ASN A 8 -40.77 30.00 31.50
C ASN A 8 -40.22 31.39 31.83
N LEU A 9 -39.11 31.74 31.18
CA LEU A 9 -38.67 33.06 30.69
C LEU A 9 -38.38 34.25 31.65
N ALA A 10 -37.21 34.83 31.34
CA ALA A 10 -36.89 36.26 31.20
C ALA A 10 -36.36 37.07 32.41
N SER A 11 -35.10 37.51 32.30
CA SER A 11 -34.75 38.91 32.60
C SER A 11 -33.46 39.37 31.89
N ALA A 12 -33.56 40.55 31.28
CA ALA A 12 -32.52 41.57 31.07
C ALA A 12 -31.52 41.47 29.88
N ALA A 13 -31.78 42.32 28.87
CA ALA A 13 -30.81 43.16 28.15
C ALA A 13 -31.10 44.64 28.57
N PRO A 14 -30.27 45.72 28.32
CA PRO A 14 -29.42 45.94 27.13
C PRO A 14 -28.11 46.80 27.25
N THR A 15 -27.42 46.95 26.10
CA THR A 15 -26.35 47.92 25.71
C THR A 15 -24.91 47.57 26.15
N SER A 16 -23.82 47.74 25.36
CA SER A 16 -23.54 48.54 24.16
C SER A 16 -22.46 47.90 23.25
N ASP A 17 -22.53 48.26 21.96
CA ASP A 17 -21.45 48.52 20.99
C ASP A 17 -20.13 47.74 20.97
N ALA A 18 -19.95 46.92 19.92
CA ALA A 18 -18.81 46.99 18.99
C ALA A 18 -18.97 45.97 17.83
N ARG A 19 -19.15 46.46 16.60
CA ARG A 19 -19.01 45.66 15.36
C ARG A 19 -17.55 45.66 14.88
N PRO A 20 -17.07 44.57 14.27
CA PRO A 20 -16.07 44.65 13.20
C PRO A 20 -16.69 44.38 11.81
N PRO A 21 -16.08 44.89 10.72
CA PRO A 21 -16.74 45.10 9.44
C PRO A 21 -16.77 43.86 8.53
N ARG A 22 -17.83 43.80 7.72
CA ARG A 22 -17.92 42.96 6.51
C ARG A 22 -17.08 43.60 5.40
N LEU A 23 -16.27 42.78 4.72
CA LEU A 23 -15.70 43.15 3.42
C LEU A 23 -16.11 42.08 2.40
N SER A 24 -16.90 42.53 1.42
CA SER A 24 -17.10 41.86 0.14
C SER A 24 -15.85 42.05 -0.72
N SER A 25 -15.43 41.07 -1.50
CA SER A 25 -14.72 41.33 -2.76
C SER A 25 -14.78 40.12 -3.68
N SER A 26 -15.41 40.31 -4.83
CA SER A 26 -15.07 39.59 -6.05
C SER A 26 -13.79 40.22 -6.65
N SER A 27 -12.94 39.36 -7.24
CA SER A 27 -11.87 39.68 -8.22
C SER A 27 -10.63 40.49 -7.79
N LEU A 28 -9.50 40.09 -8.40
CA LEU A 28 -8.22 40.79 -8.55
C LEU A 28 -7.16 40.58 -7.45
N PHE A 29 -6.16 39.71 -7.68
CA PHE A 29 -4.78 40.13 -7.99
C PHE A 29 -3.83 38.94 -8.19
N ILE A 30 -3.25 38.88 -9.40
CA ILE A 30 -2.05 38.14 -9.77
C ILE A 30 -0.86 39.05 -9.45
N HIS A 31 0.10 38.63 -8.61
CA HIS A 31 1.55 38.78 -8.86
C HIS A 31 2.46 38.24 -7.73
N LYS A 32 3.52 37.52 -8.15
CA LYS A 32 4.90 37.42 -7.60
C LYS A 32 5.10 37.21 -6.09
N PHE A 33 5.65 36.04 -5.74
CA PHE A 33 6.73 35.92 -4.74
C PHE A 33 7.82 34.96 -5.23
N HIS A 34 8.94 35.55 -5.65
CA HIS A 34 10.28 34.96 -5.53
C HIS A 34 10.81 35.36 -4.15
N GLY A 35 11.47 34.45 -3.43
CA GLY A 35 12.12 34.80 -2.16
C GLY A 35 12.54 33.59 -1.34
N ASN A 36 13.80 33.20 -1.53
CA ASN A 36 14.60 32.31 -0.68
C ASN A 36 14.31 32.45 0.82
N SER A 37 14.08 31.33 1.49
CA SER A 37 14.59 31.06 2.86
C SER A 37 14.10 29.70 3.36
N THR A 38 14.90 28.65 3.16
CA THR A 38 14.98 27.42 4.00
C THR A 38 16.08 26.49 3.45
N VAL A 39 17.28 27.03 3.23
CA VAL A 39 18.50 26.24 3.01
C VAL A 39 19.55 26.87 3.92
N SER A 40 19.76 26.30 5.11
CA SER A 40 20.85 26.74 6.00
C SER A 40 21.26 25.69 7.04
N VAL A 41 20.41 24.71 7.36
CA VAL A 41 20.74 23.74 8.43
C VAL A 41 21.39 22.45 7.91
N LEU A 42 21.14 22.05 6.65
CA LEU A 42 21.71 20.82 6.05
C LEU A 42 23.10 20.99 5.43
N ASP A 43 23.51 22.23 5.15
CA ASP A 43 24.77 22.51 4.43
C ASP A 43 26.00 22.54 5.35
N MET A 44 25.78 22.61 6.67
CA MET A 44 26.85 22.74 7.66
C MET A 44 27.51 21.40 8.03
N ASP A 45 26.83 20.27 7.83
CA ASP A 45 27.39 18.93 8.10
C ASP A 45 28.15 18.34 6.90
N LEU A 46 27.80 18.72 5.67
CA LEU A 46 28.50 18.23 4.47
C LEU A 46 29.92 18.81 4.33
N ARG A 47 30.17 20.01 4.86
CA ARG A 47 31.52 20.61 4.84
C ARG A 47 32.50 19.95 5.81
N LYS A 48 32.03 19.31 6.88
CA LYS A 48 32.90 18.61 7.84
C LYS A 48 33.36 17.24 7.33
N LEU A 49 32.60 16.61 6.44
CA LEU A 49 32.97 15.32 5.83
C LEU A 49 34.00 15.47 4.69
N ASN A 50 34.09 16.64 4.05
CA ASN A 50 35.03 16.89 2.95
C ASN A 50 36.42 17.38 3.39
N GLN A 51 36.64 17.65 4.69
CA GLN A 51 37.93 18.15 5.20
C GLN A 51 38.92 17.05 5.62
N VAL A 52 38.55 15.76 5.55
CA VAL A 52 39.42 14.68 6.04
C VAL A 52 40.38 14.13 4.97
N HIS A 53 40.30 14.52 3.69
CA HIS A 53 41.09 13.91 2.60
C HIS A 53 41.77 14.91 1.64
N THR A 54 42.44 15.94 2.16
CA THR A 54 43.38 16.74 1.34
C THR A 54 44.60 17.21 2.16
N THR A 55 45.58 16.34 2.36
CA THR A 55 46.93 16.74 2.78
C THR A 55 47.77 17.07 1.54
N LYS A 56 48.35 18.28 1.56
CA LYS A 56 49.16 18.94 0.52
C LYS A 56 50.54 18.28 0.32
N ILE A 57 51.11 18.44 -0.87
CA ILE A 57 52.57 18.35 -1.14
C ILE A 57 53.02 19.71 -1.70
N PRO A 58 54.15 20.32 -1.26
CA PRO A 58 54.63 21.62 -1.75
C PRO A 58 55.52 21.50 -3.00
N PRO A 59 55.72 22.60 -3.77
CA PRO A 59 56.63 22.62 -4.93
C PRO A 59 58.00 23.21 -4.54
N ASP A 60 59.07 22.76 -5.18
CA ASP A 60 60.32 23.53 -5.31
C ASP A 60 60.89 23.33 -6.72
N ASP A 61 61.16 24.46 -7.37
CA ASP A 61 61.91 24.64 -8.62
C ASP A 61 63.42 24.50 -8.36
N GLU A 62 64.22 24.09 -9.37
CA GLU A 62 65.43 24.82 -9.81
C GLU A 62 66.17 24.14 -11.00
N HIS A 63 66.85 25.01 -11.76
CA HIS A 63 67.55 24.91 -13.05
C HIS A 63 68.72 23.89 -13.18
N TYR A 64 69.08 23.45 -14.39
CA TYR A 64 70.12 24.06 -15.29
C TYR A 64 70.46 23.15 -16.50
N GLU A 65 70.46 23.77 -17.69
CA GLU A 65 71.41 23.74 -18.83
C GLU A 65 72.03 22.46 -19.44
N ASP A 66 71.73 22.32 -20.75
CA ASP A 66 72.61 22.32 -21.95
C ASP A 66 73.44 21.12 -22.46
N ASP A 67 73.46 21.10 -23.81
CA ASP A 67 74.47 20.62 -24.78
C ASP A 67 74.58 19.16 -25.26
N ASN A 68 74.20 19.03 -26.54
CA ASN A 68 74.94 18.51 -27.72
C ASN A 68 75.28 17.01 -27.93
N ASP A 69 74.93 16.63 -29.18
CA ASP A 69 75.67 15.87 -30.20
C ASP A 69 75.69 14.32 -30.25
N ASN A 70 75.13 13.89 -31.39
CA ASN A 70 75.63 12.92 -32.38
C ASN A 70 75.43 11.40 -32.20
N ASP A 71 74.66 10.90 -33.18
CA ASP A 71 74.95 9.81 -34.10
C ASP A 71 75.02 8.34 -33.63
N ASN A 72 74.03 7.62 -34.18
CA ASN A 72 74.12 6.34 -34.87
C ASN A 72 74.23 5.00 -34.09
N ASP A 73 73.22 4.20 -34.45
CA ASP A 73 73.28 2.80 -34.82
C ASP A 73 73.20 1.69 -33.77
N THR A 74 72.08 0.97 -33.91
CA THR A 74 71.93 -0.48 -33.78
C THR A 74 72.04 -1.11 -32.39
N ALA A 75 70.89 -1.40 -31.79
CA ALA A 75 70.44 -2.76 -31.47
C ALA A 75 69.31 -2.68 -30.44
N ALA A 76 68.07 -2.84 -30.90
CA ALA A 76 66.93 -3.07 -30.04
C ALA A 76 67.05 -4.44 -29.38
N THR A 77 67.32 -4.49 -28.08
CA THR A 77 66.96 -5.60 -27.18
C THR A 77 67.21 -5.15 -25.74
N ALA A 78 66.21 -4.49 -25.15
CA ALA A 78 66.23 -4.09 -23.75
C ALA A 78 66.16 -5.33 -22.85
N ALA A 79 67.27 -5.61 -22.17
CA ALA A 79 67.33 -6.52 -21.04
C ALA A 79 66.99 -5.77 -19.75
N SER A 80 66.30 -6.47 -18.84
CA SER A 80 66.49 -6.43 -17.39
C SER A 80 66.44 -5.06 -16.70
N ASP A 81 65.38 -4.84 -15.91
CA ASP A 81 65.47 -4.66 -14.45
C ASP A 81 64.20 -3.95 -13.95
N ASN A 82 63.48 -4.58 -13.03
CA ASN A 82 63.01 -3.95 -11.79
C ASN A 82 62.02 -4.87 -11.07
N GLY A 83 62.46 -5.34 -9.91
CA GLY A 83 61.58 -5.82 -8.86
C GLY A 83 60.66 -4.72 -8.32
N ASP A 84 59.65 -5.18 -7.59
CA ASP A 84 58.80 -4.41 -6.68
C ASP A 84 58.00 -3.23 -7.25
N LYS A 85 56.90 -3.54 -7.94
CA LYS A 85 55.77 -2.61 -8.11
C LYS A 85 54.43 -3.24 -7.78
N LYS A 86 53.98 -2.94 -6.55
CA LYS A 86 52.61 -2.60 -6.11
C LYS A 86 51.46 -3.47 -6.61
N MET A 87 50.95 -4.30 -5.70
CA MET A 87 49.51 -4.62 -5.59
C MET A 87 48.74 -3.33 -5.29
N GLU A 88 48.07 -2.78 -6.30
CA GLU A 88 46.90 -1.92 -6.16
C GLU A 88 46.02 -2.20 -7.39
N ASP A 89 45.45 -3.40 -7.43
CA ASP A 89 44.37 -3.70 -8.36
C ASP A 89 43.19 -2.79 -8.01
N GLY A 90 42.90 -1.88 -8.93
CA GLY A 90 41.82 -0.92 -8.83
C GLY A 90 40.50 -1.63 -8.56
N ILE A 91 39.88 -1.29 -7.43
CA ILE A 91 38.44 -1.45 -7.24
C ILE A 91 37.79 -0.59 -8.31
N VAL A 92 37.41 -1.20 -9.43
CA VAL A 92 36.48 -0.62 -10.39
C VAL A 92 35.20 -0.42 -9.59
N ALA A 93 35.00 0.79 -9.07
CA ALA A 93 33.75 1.21 -8.49
C ALA A 93 32.70 1.06 -9.60
N THR A 94 31.94 -0.03 -9.57
CA THR A 94 30.71 -0.12 -10.34
C THR A 94 29.92 1.14 -10.02
N PRO A 95 29.54 1.98 -11.01
CA PRO A 95 28.78 3.18 -10.76
C PRO A 95 27.58 2.79 -9.90
N MET A 96 27.41 3.41 -8.73
CA MET A 96 26.19 3.20 -7.95
C MET A 96 25.02 3.48 -8.90
N PRO A 97 24.01 2.58 -8.98
CA PRO A 97 22.85 2.80 -9.81
C PRO A 97 22.30 4.18 -9.48
N ASN A 98 22.06 5.00 -10.51
CA ASN A 98 21.49 6.33 -10.31
C ASN A 98 20.14 6.18 -9.59
N LEU A 99 20.13 6.44 -8.28
CA LEU A 99 18.99 6.31 -7.39
C LEU A 99 18.00 7.48 -7.55
N SER A 100 18.37 8.55 -8.28
CA SER A 100 17.58 9.77 -8.42
C SER A 100 16.65 9.78 -9.63
N GLY A 101 16.71 8.75 -10.50
CA GLY A 101 15.80 8.59 -11.63
C GLY A 101 14.61 7.68 -11.32
N ARG A 102 13.44 7.96 -11.89
CA ARG A 102 12.31 7.01 -11.87
C ARG A 102 12.78 5.66 -12.44
N ARG A 103 12.65 4.58 -11.65
CA ARG A 103 13.07 3.22 -12.05
C ARG A 103 12.37 2.73 -13.32
N VAL A 104 11.18 3.28 -13.60
CA VAL A 104 10.41 3.00 -14.80
C VAL A 104 10.18 4.32 -15.52
N GLN A 105 10.80 4.48 -16.70
CA GLN A 105 10.55 5.62 -17.56
C GLN A 105 9.21 5.42 -18.28
N MET A 106 8.29 6.37 -18.07
CA MET A 106 6.95 6.37 -18.66
C MET A 106 6.76 7.69 -19.41
N LYS A 107 5.99 7.67 -20.49
CA LYS A 107 5.54 8.93 -21.12
C LYS A 107 4.65 9.69 -20.14
N ASP A 108 4.68 11.01 -20.18
CA ASP A 108 3.90 11.86 -19.26
C ASP A 108 2.42 11.47 -19.22
N ILE A 109 1.81 11.25 -20.39
CA ILE A 109 0.41 10.82 -20.49
C ILE A 109 0.15 9.47 -19.81
N GLN A 110 1.06 8.51 -19.94
CA GLN A 110 0.94 7.20 -19.30
C GLN A 110 1.08 7.32 -17.79
N TRP A 111 1.96 8.20 -17.33
CA TRP A 111 2.14 8.47 -15.91
C TRP A 111 0.87 9.10 -15.31
N PHE A 112 0.28 10.11 -15.96
CA PHE A 112 -0.96 10.73 -15.50
C PHE A 112 -2.12 9.74 -15.44
N ILE A 113 -2.31 8.92 -16.49
CA ILE A 113 -3.35 7.88 -16.52
C ILE A 113 -3.14 6.86 -15.39
N THR A 114 -1.89 6.44 -15.15
CA THR A 114 -1.57 5.48 -14.09
C THR A 114 -1.82 6.06 -12.71
N MET A 115 -1.36 7.29 -12.45
CA MET A 115 -1.62 7.99 -11.19
C MET A 115 -3.11 8.16 -10.93
N PHE A 116 -3.86 8.61 -11.94
CA PHE A 116 -5.30 8.73 -11.86
C PHE A 116 -5.95 7.39 -11.52
N GLY A 117 -5.56 6.30 -12.20
CA GLY A 117 -6.04 4.95 -11.91
C GLY A 117 -5.76 4.50 -10.49
N ILE A 118 -4.54 4.73 -9.98
CA ILE A 118 -4.14 4.39 -8.60
C ILE A 118 -4.97 5.15 -7.56
N LEU A 119 -5.08 6.47 -7.71
CA LEU A 119 -5.79 7.34 -6.77
C LEU A 119 -7.29 7.08 -6.80
N ALA A 120 -7.88 6.96 -8.00
CA ALA A 120 -9.30 6.68 -8.17
C ALA A 120 -9.67 5.28 -7.67
N ALA A 121 -8.81 4.28 -7.87
CA ALA A 121 -8.99 2.95 -7.30
C ALA A 121 -9.03 3.00 -5.77
N ASN A 122 -8.01 3.60 -5.14
CA ASN A 122 -7.96 3.68 -3.67
C ASN A 122 -9.15 4.43 -3.09
N LEU A 123 -9.56 5.54 -3.72
CA LEU A 123 -10.76 6.28 -3.33
C LEU A 123 -12.01 5.40 -3.42
N LEU A 124 -12.26 4.81 -4.59
CA LEU A 124 -13.50 4.08 -4.86
C LEU A 124 -13.62 2.82 -4.02
N PHE A 125 -12.56 2.01 -3.91
CA PHE A 125 -12.59 0.78 -3.13
C PHE A 125 -12.70 1.05 -1.64
N SER A 126 -12.05 2.09 -1.12
CA SER A 126 -12.19 2.50 0.28
C SER A 126 -13.62 2.95 0.56
N LEU A 127 -14.18 3.80 -0.31
CA LEU A 127 -15.55 4.28 -0.23
C LEU A 127 -16.57 3.14 -0.30
N ALA A 128 -16.39 2.19 -1.23
CA ALA A 128 -17.24 1.01 -1.34
C ALA A 128 -17.17 0.15 -0.07
N SER A 129 -15.98 -0.04 0.51
CA SER A 129 -15.81 -0.84 1.72
C SER A 129 -16.43 -0.20 2.96
N SER A 130 -16.34 1.13 3.11
CA SER A 130 -16.87 1.84 4.28
C SER A 130 -18.38 2.10 4.22
N ALA A 131 -19.00 2.01 3.03
CA ALA A 131 -20.46 2.10 2.89
C ALA A 131 -21.21 0.85 3.37
N VAL A 132 -20.57 -0.32 3.35
CA VAL A 132 -21.23 -1.62 3.61
C VAL A 132 -21.88 -1.73 5.00
N PRO A 133 -21.22 -1.35 6.11
CA PRO A 133 -21.78 -1.54 7.45
C PRO A 133 -23.17 -0.89 7.65
N ILE A 134 -23.47 0.18 6.93
CA ILE A 134 -24.78 0.86 6.99
C ILE A 134 -25.91 -0.03 6.45
N SER A 135 -25.60 -0.89 5.49
CA SER A 135 -26.58 -1.82 4.90
C SER A 135 -26.90 -3.02 5.78
N ASN A 136 -26.18 -3.23 6.90
CA ASN A 136 -26.27 -4.45 7.69
C ASN A 136 -27.68 -4.81 8.14
N GLN A 137 -28.40 -3.84 8.70
CA GLN A 137 -29.77 -4.04 9.20
C GLN A 137 -30.75 -4.30 8.05
N SER A 138 -30.64 -3.53 6.96
CA SER A 138 -31.49 -3.68 5.78
C SER A 138 -31.32 -5.04 5.11
N VAL A 139 -30.07 -5.48 4.92
CA VAL A 139 -29.75 -6.82 4.37
C VAL A 139 -30.27 -7.92 5.28
N SER A 140 -30.04 -7.79 6.59
CA SER A 140 -30.48 -8.80 7.57
C SER A 140 -32.00 -8.98 7.59
N LYS A 141 -32.74 -7.88 7.44
CA LYS A 141 -34.21 -7.91 7.42
C LYS A 141 -34.76 -8.49 6.11
N ASP A 142 -34.19 -8.09 4.97
CA ASP A 142 -34.65 -8.52 3.65
C ASP A 142 -34.33 -10.00 3.36
N LEU A 143 -33.14 -10.47 3.77
CA LEU A 143 -32.70 -11.86 3.56
C LEU A 143 -33.03 -12.80 4.74
N SER A 144 -33.80 -12.32 5.73
CA SER A 144 -34.20 -13.11 6.91
C SER A 144 -33.05 -13.83 7.62
N ALA A 145 -31.94 -13.12 7.87
CA ALA A 145 -30.70 -13.71 8.38
C ALA A 145 -30.82 -14.30 9.81
N GLY A 146 -31.82 -13.86 10.59
CA GLY A 146 -32.03 -14.28 11.97
C GLY A 146 -30.78 -14.06 12.84
N ALA A 147 -30.33 -15.11 13.53
CA ALA A 147 -29.13 -15.09 14.37
C ALA A 147 -27.82 -14.92 13.57
N GLN A 148 -27.84 -15.08 12.23
CA GLN A 148 -26.66 -15.00 11.38
C GLN A 148 -26.34 -13.57 10.90
N PHE A 149 -27.08 -12.54 11.33
CA PHE A 149 -26.90 -11.15 10.87
C PHE A 149 -25.46 -10.63 10.99
N VAL A 150 -24.70 -11.12 11.97
CA VAL A 150 -23.27 -10.80 12.18
C VAL A 150 -22.44 -11.07 10.93
N TRP A 151 -22.80 -12.07 10.13
CA TRP A 151 -22.08 -12.48 8.93
C TRP A 151 -22.17 -11.49 7.77
N VAL A 152 -23.07 -10.50 7.79
CA VAL A 152 -23.15 -9.47 6.74
C VAL A 152 -21.84 -8.69 6.63
N THR A 153 -21.25 -8.35 7.77
CA THR A 153 -19.93 -7.69 7.83
C THR A 153 -18.81 -8.72 7.99
N VAL A 154 -18.99 -9.72 8.87
CA VAL A 154 -17.93 -10.68 9.20
C VAL A 154 -17.51 -11.53 8.00
N ALA A 155 -18.38 -11.87 7.05
CA ALA A 155 -17.99 -12.70 5.90
C ALA A 155 -16.91 -12.06 4.99
N PHE A 156 -16.74 -10.74 5.05
CA PHE A 156 -15.71 -10.01 4.30
C PHE A 156 -14.34 -10.01 5.00
N LEU A 157 -14.33 -9.98 6.33
CA LEU A 157 -13.14 -9.71 7.13
C LEU A 157 -12.05 -10.81 7.04
N PRO A 158 -12.36 -12.12 7.17
CA PRO A 158 -11.35 -13.17 7.12
C PRO A 158 -10.64 -13.24 5.76
N PRO A 159 -11.33 -13.30 4.60
CA PRO A 159 -10.64 -13.33 3.31
C PRO A 159 -9.82 -12.06 3.06
N ALA A 160 -10.30 -10.90 3.50
CA ALA A 160 -9.59 -9.64 3.37
C ALA A 160 -8.29 -9.60 4.16
N GLY A 161 -8.25 -10.12 5.39
CA GLY A 161 -7.03 -10.18 6.19
C GLY A 161 -6.08 -11.28 5.72
N ALA A 162 -6.61 -12.44 5.36
CA ALA A 162 -5.82 -13.64 5.14
C ALA A 162 -5.06 -13.67 3.80
N LEU A 163 -5.61 -13.01 2.77
CA LEU A 163 -5.02 -12.99 1.43
C LEU A 163 -4.07 -11.81 1.18
N GLN A 164 -4.12 -10.76 2.00
CA GLN A 164 -3.21 -9.62 1.92
C GLN A 164 -1.72 -9.99 1.87
N PRO A 165 -1.18 -10.86 2.75
CA PRO A 165 0.25 -11.19 2.74
C PRO A 165 0.68 -12.02 1.52
N LEU A 166 -0.24 -12.73 0.85
CA LEU A 166 0.06 -13.54 -0.34
C LEU A 166 0.24 -12.68 -1.60
N LEU A 167 -0.44 -11.55 -1.68
CA LEU A 167 -0.51 -10.73 -2.89
C LEU A 167 0.83 -10.16 -3.36
N PRO A 168 1.76 -9.69 -2.52
CA PRO A 168 3.09 -9.26 -2.96
C PRO A 168 3.88 -10.37 -3.66
N THR A 169 3.87 -11.57 -3.07
CA THR A 169 4.55 -12.73 -3.64
C THR A 169 3.91 -13.16 -4.95
N LEU A 170 2.58 -13.14 -4.99
CA LEU A 170 1.82 -13.47 -6.20
C LEU A 170 2.02 -12.41 -7.30
N ALA A 171 2.20 -11.14 -6.93
CA ALA A 171 2.52 -10.05 -7.86
C ALA A 171 3.89 -10.23 -8.52
N ASN A 172 4.86 -10.82 -7.82
CA ASN A 172 6.19 -11.12 -8.39
C ASN A 172 6.12 -12.24 -9.46
N VAL A 173 5.11 -13.11 -9.39
CA VAL A 173 4.92 -14.22 -10.35
C VAL A 173 4.00 -13.84 -11.50
N LEU A 174 2.79 -13.34 -11.19
CA LEU A 174 1.74 -13.03 -12.17
C LEU A 174 1.88 -11.64 -12.81
N GLY A 175 2.74 -10.79 -12.23
CA GLY A 175 2.82 -9.37 -12.57
C GLY A 175 1.80 -8.54 -11.79
N THR A 176 2.24 -7.39 -11.31
CA THR A 176 1.48 -6.44 -10.49
C THR A 176 0.29 -5.87 -11.25
N ARG A 177 0.45 -5.62 -12.56
CA ARG A 177 -0.63 -5.12 -13.44
C ARG A 177 -1.77 -6.13 -13.59
N ASN A 178 -1.44 -7.36 -14.00
CA ASN A 178 -2.43 -8.41 -14.26
C ASN A 178 -3.15 -8.81 -12.97
N LEU A 179 -2.41 -8.88 -11.86
CA LEU A 179 -2.99 -9.20 -10.56
C LEU A 179 -3.92 -8.08 -10.05
N SER A 180 -3.62 -6.81 -10.34
CA SER A 180 -4.51 -5.69 -10.01
C SER A 180 -5.82 -5.77 -10.80
N MET A 181 -5.73 -6.10 -12.11
CA MET A 181 -6.90 -6.29 -12.95
C MET A 181 -7.75 -7.47 -12.48
N PHE A 182 -7.10 -8.60 -12.20
CA PHE A 182 -7.76 -9.79 -11.66
C PHE A 182 -8.50 -9.49 -10.35
N SER A 183 -7.86 -8.75 -9.45
CA SER A 183 -8.48 -8.36 -8.17
C SER A 183 -9.72 -7.49 -8.38
N GLY A 184 -9.69 -6.53 -9.31
CA GLY A 184 -10.89 -5.73 -9.59
C GLY A 184 -11.99 -6.49 -10.33
N VAL A 185 -11.67 -7.48 -11.18
CA VAL A 185 -12.66 -8.41 -11.76
C VAL A 185 -13.29 -9.26 -10.66
N LEU A 186 -12.49 -9.77 -9.73
CA LEU A 186 -12.96 -10.55 -8.59
C LEU A 186 -13.85 -9.71 -7.66
N TRP A 187 -13.50 -8.43 -7.47
CA TRP A 187 -14.35 -7.47 -6.75
C TRP A 187 -15.70 -7.32 -7.45
N ILE A 188 -15.72 -7.04 -8.75
CA ILE A 188 -16.98 -6.93 -9.53
C ILE A 188 -17.83 -8.20 -9.40
N ALA A 189 -17.22 -9.38 -9.52
CA ALA A 189 -17.93 -10.65 -9.42
C ALA A 189 -18.56 -10.86 -8.04
N GLY A 190 -17.79 -10.64 -6.96
CA GLY A 190 -18.32 -10.75 -5.59
C GLY A 190 -19.41 -9.72 -5.28
N SER A 191 -19.26 -8.52 -5.82
CA SER A 191 -20.22 -7.43 -5.66
C SER A 191 -21.51 -7.66 -6.42
N LEU A 192 -21.44 -8.17 -7.65
CA LEU A 192 -22.61 -8.57 -8.43
C LEU A 192 -23.36 -9.70 -7.73
N LEU A 193 -22.63 -10.68 -7.17
CA LEU A 193 -23.22 -11.77 -6.39
C LEU A 193 -23.94 -11.24 -5.13
N SER A 194 -23.34 -10.27 -4.44
CA SER A 194 -23.94 -9.63 -3.25
C SER A 194 -25.18 -8.79 -3.62
N ALA A 195 -25.12 -8.06 -4.74
CA ALA A 195 -26.22 -7.23 -5.22
C ALA A 195 -27.44 -8.04 -5.71
N THR A 196 -27.19 -9.20 -6.31
CA THR A 196 -28.21 -10.10 -6.87
C THR A 196 -28.66 -11.17 -5.88
N ALA A 197 -28.09 -11.21 -4.67
CA ALA A 197 -28.36 -12.24 -3.69
C ALA A 197 -29.85 -12.40 -3.39
N THR A 198 -30.35 -13.63 -3.50
CA THR A 198 -31.72 -14.03 -3.14
C THR A 198 -31.77 -14.77 -1.80
N SER A 199 -30.61 -15.21 -1.30
CA SER A 199 -30.47 -15.92 -0.03
C SER A 199 -29.29 -15.36 0.78
N PHE A 200 -29.38 -15.47 2.10
CA PHE A 200 -28.35 -15.01 3.01
C PHE A 200 -26.97 -15.69 2.80
N PRO A 201 -26.88 -17.01 2.55
CA PRO A 201 -25.60 -17.65 2.26
C PRO A 201 -24.98 -17.17 0.95
N MET A 202 -25.79 -16.97 -0.11
CA MET A 202 -25.31 -16.42 -1.38
C MET A 202 -24.71 -15.03 -1.20
N PHE A 203 -25.36 -14.19 -0.38
CA PHE A 203 -24.82 -12.89 0.00
C PHE A 203 -23.48 -13.02 0.72
N CYS A 204 -23.35 -13.93 1.70
CA CYS A 204 -22.11 -14.16 2.43
C CYS A 204 -20.97 -14.63 1.52
N VAL A 205 -21.24 -15.47 0.53
CA VAL A 205 -20.26 -15.88 -0.49
C VAL A 205 -19.78 -14.67 -1.30
N GLY A 206 -20.69 -13.79 -1.71
CA GLY A 206 -20.33 -12.52 -2.38
C GLY A 206 -19.45 -11.61 -1.52
N ARG A 207 -19.75 -11.52 -0.22
CA ARG A 207 -18.91 -10.80 0.75
C ARG A 207 -17.52 -11.43 0.90
N GLY A 208 -17.44 -12.77 0.89
CA GLY A 208 -16.16 -13.47 0.92
C GLY A 208 -15.30 -13.18 -0.32
N LEU A 209 -15.91 -13.18 -1.51
CA LEU A 209 -15.24 -12.85 -2.78
C LEU A 209 -14.72 -11.41 -2.80
N THR A 210 -15.54 -10.44 -2.37
CA THR A 210 -15.11 -9.04 -2.27
C THR A 210 -14.03 -8.84 -1.21
N GLY A 211 -14.10 -9.60 -0.10
CA GLY A 211 -13.04 -9.65 0.90
C GLY A 211 -11.72 -10.12 0.31
N ALA A 212 -11.74 -11.21 -0.45
CA ALA A 212 -10.55 -11.73 -1.12
C ALA A 212 -9.94 -10.73 -2.11
N ALA A 213 -10.77 -9.98 -2.83
CA ALA A 213 -10.34 -8.94 -3.76
C ALA A 213 -9.80 -7.68 -3.07
N PHE A 214 -10.25 -7.36 -1.85
CA PHE A 214 -9.93 -6.12 -1.14
C PHE A 214 -8.43 -5.89 -1.01
N GLY A 215 -7.69 -6.92 -0.59
CA GLY A 215 -6.24 -6.84 -0.46
C GLY A 215 -5.58 -6.41 -1.77
N GLY A 216 -6.00 -6.98 -2.91
CA GLY A 216 -5.39 -6.71 -4.20
C GLY A 216 -5.72 -5.32 -4.72
N CYS A 217 -6.96 -4.88 -4.52
CA CYS A 217 -7.44 -3.59 -4.97
C CYS A 217 -6.81 -2.40 -4.24
N ILE A 218 -6.34 -2.56 -2.99
CA ILE A 218 -5.69 -1.49 -2.21
C ILE A 218 -4.17 -1.64 -2.22
N LEU A 219 -3.65 -2.86 -2.01
CA LEU A 219 -2.20 -3.10 -1.89
C LEU A 219 -1.47 -3.00 -3.22
N LEU A 220 -2.03 -3.53 -4.31
CA LEU A 220 -1.31 -3.57 -5.59
C LEU A 220 -1.13 -2.18 -6.21
N PRO A 221 -2.11 -1.25 -6.16
CA PRO A 221 -1.86 0.14 -6.55
C PRO A 221 -0.76 0.82 -5.74
N TYR A 222 -0.63 0.48 -4.45
CA TYR A 222 0.47 0.94 -3.61
C TYR A 222 1.83 0.36 -4.07
N LEU A 223 1.87 -0.93 -4.43
CA LEU A 223 3.07 -1.55 -5.02
C LEU A 223 3.44 -0.96 -6.39
N ILE A 224 2.46 -0.68 -7.25
CA ILE A 224 2.67 0.00 -8.53
C ILE A 224 3.27 1.38 -8.27
N LEU A 225 2.72 2.14 -7.32
CA LEU A 225 3.22 3.46 -6.94
C LEU A 225 4.70 3.41 -6.54
N ILE A 226 5.09 2.46 -5.69
CA ILE A 226 6.48 2.27 -5.24
C ILE A 226 7.42 1.99 -6.43
N LYS A 227 6.96 1.22 -7.42
CA LYS A 227 7.77 0.84 -8.59
C LYS A 227 7.98 1.98 -9.58
N ILE A 228 7.01 2.89 -9.73
CA ILE A 228 7.06 3.99 -10.72
C ILE A 228 7.56 5.33 -10.17
N THR A 229 7.58 5.52 -8.85
CA THR A 229 8.05 6.76 -8.20
C THR A 229 9.51 6.67 -7.76
N SER A 230 10.23 7.80 -7.80
CA SER A 230 11.56 7.91 -7.19
C SER A 230 11.47 7.93 -5.66
N VAL A 231 12.58 7.70 -4.96
CA VAL A 231 12.58 7.61 -3.48
C VAL A 231 12.21 8.95 -2.83
N GLU A 232 12.56 10.06 -3.48
CA GLU A 232 12.37 11.43 -3.01
C GLU A 232 10.89 11.86 -3.09
N GLU A 233 10.22 11.57 -4.21
CA GLU A 233 8.83 11.97 -4.43
C GLU A 233 7.82 10.95 -3.86
N ARG A 234 8.26 9.72 -3.56
CA ARG A 234 7.41 8.61 -3.07
C ARG A 234 6.61 8.97 -1.83
N ALA A 235 7.20 9.72 -0.90
CA ALA A 235 6.52 10.14 0.32
C ALA A 235 5.29 11.02 0.00
N GLN A 236 5.43 11.95 -0.95
CA GLN A 236 4.35 12.84 -1.37
C GLN A 236 3.22 12.07 -2.07
N TYR A 237 3.54 11.17 -3.01
CA TYR A 237 2.50 10.39 -3.66
C TYR A 237 1.84 9.37 -2.74
N THR A 238 2.58 8.82 -1.79
CA THR A 238 2.01 7.98 -0.72
C THR A 238 1.03 8.78 0.14
N ALA A 239 1.36 10.04 0.43
CA ALA A 239 0.44 10.95 1.12
C ALA A 239 -0.83 11.19 0.29
N TYR A 240 -0.72 11.48 -1.01
CA TYR A 240 -1.90 11.63 -1.88
C TYR A 240 -2.77 10.37 -1.90
N LEU A 241 -2.18 9.19 -2.08
CA LEU A 241 -2.91 7.92 -2.05
C LEU A 241 -3.65 7.71 -0.73
N THR A 242 -2.99 7.99 0.39
CA THR A 242 -3.57 7.86 1.73
C THR A 242 -4.70 8.88 1.96
N THR A 243 -4.54 10.11 1.48
CA THR A 243 -5.57 11.14 1.55
C THR A 243 -6.82 10.72 0.79
N PHE A 244 -6.69 10.22 -0.44
CA PHE A 244 -7.82 9.73 -1.24
C PHE A 244 -8.51 8.51 -0.60
N THR A 245 -7.73 7.61 0.00
CA THR A 245 -8.25 6.49 0.80
C THR A 245 -9.12 6.99 1.96
N ASN A 246 -8.65 7.98 2.71
CA ASN A 246 -9.38 8.55 3.85
C ASN A 246 -10.63 9.34 3.42
N ILE A 247 -10.55 10.10 2.32
CA ILE A 247 -11.72 10.76 1.71
C ILE A 247 -12.78 9.70 1.36
N GLY A 248 -12.35 8.58 0.77
CA GLY A 248 -13.24 7.47 0.45
C GLY A 248 -13.89 6.88 1.70
N ASN A 249 -13.09 6.59 2.73
CA ASN A 249 -13.58 6.08 4.00
C ASN A 249 -14.64 7.00 4.63
N PHE A 250 -14.44 8.32 4.57
CA PHE A 250 -15.38 9.32 5.09
C PHE A 250 -16.65 9.45 4.25
N LEU A 251 -16.53 9.47 2.92
CA LEU A 251 -17.68 9.64 2.02
C LEU A 251 -18.54 8.37 1.91
N GLY A 252 -17.98 7.19 2.14
CA GLY A 252 -18.70 5.92 1.99
C GLY A 252 -19.97 5.84 2.82
N PRO A 253 -19.94 6.19 4.12
CA PRO A 253 -21.14 6.27 4.94
C PRO A 253 -22.24 7.20 4.38
N ILE A 254 -21.85 8.37 3.87
CA ILE A 254 -22.78 9.38 3.35
C ILE A 254 -23.46 8.86 2.07
N VAL A 255 -22.66 8.35 1.13
CA VAL A 255 -23.16 7.77 -0.11
C VAL A 255 -24.02 6.54 0.18
N GLY A 256 -23.57 5.66 1.08
CA GLY A 256 -24.30 4.46 1.49
C GLY A 256 -25.68 4.77 2.08
N GLY A 257 -25.77 5.77 2.96
CA GLY A 257 -27.03 6.21 3.56
C GLY A 257 -28.03 6.70 2.51
N VAL A 258 -27.62 7.63 1.64
CA VAL A 258 -28.48 8.18 0.57
C VAL A 258 -28.96 7.07 -0.38
N MET A 259 -28.10 6.09 -0.67
CA MET A 259 -28.44 4.98 -1.57
C MET A 259 -29.48 4.04 -0.96
N ILE A 260 -29.38 3.75 0.33
CA ILE A 260 -30.38 2.93 1.05
C ILE A 260 -31.75 3.63 1.04
N GLU A 261 -31.78 4.94 1.28
CA GLU A 261 -33.02 5.71 1.33
C GLU A 261 -33.74 5.79 -0.03
N LYS A 262 -33.00 5.96 -1.13
CA LYS A 262 -33.59 6.23 -2.46
C LYS A 262 -33.77 5.01 -3.35
N ILE A 263 -32.82 4.07 -3.33
CA ILE A 263 -32.76 2.95 -4.29
C ILE A 263 -32.85 1.60 -3.56
N GLY A 264 -32.32 1.53 -2.34
CA GLY A 264 -32.27 0.33 -1.51
C GLY A 264 -30.86 -0.24 -1.36
N TRP A 265 -30.72 -1.23 -0.48
CA TRP A 265 -29.41 -1.75 -0.05
C TRP A 265 -28.61 -2.41 -1.18
N ARG A 266 -29.27 -3.01 -2.18
CA ARG A 266 -28.61 -3.65 -3.33
C ARG A 266 -27.76 -2.66 -4.12
N ALA A 267 -28.19 -1.40 -4.17
CA ALA A 267 -27.51 -0.34 -4.91
C ALA A 267 -26.10 -0.08 -4.37
N ILE A 268 -25.85 -0.27 -3.06
CA ILE A 268 -24.52 -0.16 -2.43
C ILE A 268 -23.51 -1.11 -3.08
N TYR A 269 -23.95 -2.27 -3.55
CA TYR A 269 -23.07 -3.28 -4.16
C TYR A 269 -22.93 -3.13 -5.67
N SER A 270 -23.86 -2.46 -6.35
CA SER A 270 -23.85 -2.32 -7.81
C SER A 270 -23.20 -1.03 -8.32
N TRP A 271 -23.29 0.07 -7.58
CA TRP A 271 -22.96 1.40 -8.10
C TRP A 271 -21.48 1.61 -8.45
N TYR A 272 -20.56 0.90 -7.79
CA TYR A 272 -19.13 0.99 -8.09
C TYR A 272 -18.69 0.08 -9.25
N ILE A 273 -19.55 -0.83 -9.74
CA ILE A 273 -19.22 -1.72 -10.87
C ILE A 273 -18.89 -0.92 -12.14
N PRO A 274 -19.72 0.07 -12.58
CA PRO A 274 -19.41 0.83 -13.78
C PRO A 274 -18.10 1.64 -13.66
N PRO A 275 -17.82 2.40 -12.58
CA PRO A 275 -16.54 3.08 -12.43
C PRO A 275 -15.33 2.13 -12.44
N ILE A 276 -15.42 0.93 -11.84
CA ILE A 276 -14.32 -0.03 -11.91
C ILE A 276 -14.08 -0.48 -13.36
N LEU A 277 -15.16 -0.83 -14.07
CA LEU A 277 -15.07 -1.39 -15.42
C LEU A 277 -14.64 -0.36 -16.48
N PHE A 278 -15.15 0.88 -16.39
CA PHE A 278 -14.96 1.89 -17.44
C PHE A 278 -13.89 2.93 -17.11
N MET A 279 -13.45 3.04 -15.85
CA MET A 279 -12.46 4.03 -15.44
C MET A 279 -11.18 3.38 -14.92
N ILE A 280 -11.28 2.52 -13.91
CA ILE A 280 -10.11 1.95 -13.23
C ILE A 280 -9.43 0.88 -14.10
N MET A 281 -10.19 -0.07 -14.64
CA MET A 281 -9.63 -1.13 -15.50
C MET A 281 -8.93 -0.58 -16.75
N PRO A 282 -9.52 0.36 -17.51
CA PRO A 282 -8.84 0.98 -18.64
C PRO A 282 -7.63 1.81 -18.21
N ALA A 283 -7.69 2.52 -17.07
CA ALA A 283 -6.55 3.27 -16.56
C ALA A 283 -5.35 2.37 -16.24
N PHE A 284 -5.57 1.23 -15.57
CA PHE A 284 -4.51 0.25 -15.35
C PHE A 284 -4.08 -0.44 -16.64
N PHE A 285 -5.00 -0.66 -17.59
CA PHE A 285 -4.67 -1.29 -18.86
C PHE A 285 -3.80 -0.40 -19.74
N LEU A 286 -4.16 0.88 -19.89
CA LEU A 286 -3.48 1.84 -20.74
C LEU A 286 -2.25 2.45 -20.07
N GLY A 287 -2.36 2.80 -18.79
CA GLY A 287 -1.27 3.42 -18.02
C GLY A 287 -0.09 2.48 -17.83
N LEU A 288 -0.36 1.21 -17.54
CA LEU A 288 0.67 0.19 -17.35
C LEU A 288 0.97 -0.59 -18.65
N ARG A 289 0.51 -0.12 -19.80
CA ARG A 289 0.84 -0.73 -21.09
C ARG A 289 2.33 -0.51 -21.38
N ASN A 290 3.04 -1.59 -21.74
CA ASN A 290 4.45 -1.57 -22.13
C ASN A 290 5.41 -1.05 -21.05
N THR A 291 5.01 -1.04 -19.78
CA THR A 291 5.91 -0.70 -18.68
C THR A 291 6.57 -1.96 -18.16
N LEU A 292 7.90 -2.00 -18.15
CA LEU A 292 8.73 -3.13 -17.70
C LEU A 292 8.69 -3.34 -16.17
N ILE A 293 7.60 -2.97 -15.51
CA ILE A 293 7.44 -2.99 -14.04
C ILE A 293 7.73 -4.38 -13.46
N ASP A 294 7.47 -5.44 -14.23
CA ASP A 294 7.64 -6.82 -13.79
C ASP A 294 8.55 -7.66 -14.72
N GLY A 295 9.39 -7.01 -15.54
CA GLY A 295 10.31 -7.71 -16.46
C GLY A 295 9.56 -8.48 -17.56
N ASP A 296 8.71 -7.74 -18.28
CA ASP A 296 7.63 -8.31 -19.06
C ASP A 296 8.07 -9.33 -20.13
N THR A 297 7.66 -10.58 -19.93
CA THR A 297 7.60 -11.63 -20.95
C THR A 297 6.73 -11.27 -22.15
N THR A 298 5.91 -10.21 -22.08
CA THR A 298 5.13 -9.65 -23.21
C THR A 298 5.87 -8.61 -24.04
N THR A 299 7.21 -8.62 -24.02
CA THR A 299 7.97 -8.00 -25.10
C THR A 299 7.56 -8.65 -26.42
N THR A 300 6.74 -7.94 -27.20
CA THR A 300 6.44 -8.19 -28.61
C THR A 300 7.65 -7.81 -29.48
N GLY A 301 8.85 -8.18 -29.03
CA GLY A 301 10.07 -8.12 -29.82
C GLY A 301 10.25 -9.43 -30.59
N PRO A 302 11.10 -9.45 -31.62
CA PRO A 302 11.41 -10.67 -32.39
C PRO A 302 11.98 -11.83 -31.56
N SER A 303 12.36 -11.57 -30.30
CA SER A 303 12.88 -12.54 -29.32
C SER A 303 11.86 -12.93 -28.23
N ALA A 304 10.56 -12.74 -28.46
CA ALA A 304 9.53 -13.10 -27.49
C ALA A 304 9.63 -14.60 -27.12
N PRO A 305 9.74 -14.95 -25.83
CA PRO A 305 9.86 -16.36 -25.42
C PRO A 305 8.62 -17.14 -25.88
N SER A 306 8.83 -18.34 -26.42
CA SER A 306 7.73 -19.19 -26.90
C SER A 306 6.73 -19.46 -25.76
N THR A 307 5.47 -19.76 -26.10
CA THR A 307 4.41 -20.07 -25.13
C THR A 307 4.84 -21.13 -24.11
N SER A 308 5.61 -22.13 -24.54
CA SER A 308 6.16 -23.18 -23.67
C SER A 308 7.20 -22.65 -22.67
N GLN A 309 8.04 -21.70 -23.07
CA GLN A 309 9.06 -21.09 -22.24
C GLN A 309 8.46 -20.11 -21.22
N ARG A 310 7.40 -19.39 -21.60
CA ARG A 310 6.59 -18.57 -20.67
C ARG A 310 5.92 -19.43 -19.61
N PHE A 311 5.33 -20.56 -20.00
CA PHE A 311 4.71 -21.49 -19.05
C PHE A 311 5.74 -22.10 -18.10
N LYS A 312 6.91 -22.53 -18.59
CA LYS A 312 8.01 -23.03 -17.75
C LYS A 312 8.49 -21.97 -16.76
N ALA A 313 8.67 -20.72 -17.21
CA ALA A 313 9.06 -19.62 -16.34
C ALA A 313 8.00 -19.32 -15.26
N PHE A 314 6.71 -19.38 -15.64
CA PHE A 314 5.60 -19.26 -14.69
C PHE A 314 5.62 -20.39 -13.65
N VAL A 315 5.67 -21.65 -14.08
CA VAL A 315 5.70 -22.82 -13.18
C VAL A 315 6.91 -22.76 -12.26
N TYR A 316 8.09 -22.40 -12.78
CA TYR A 316 9.29 -22.22 -11.97
C TYR A 316 9.09 -21.14 -10.90
N LYS A 317 8.67 -19.93 -11.29
CA LYS A 317 8.43 -18.82 -10.34
C LYS A 317 7.33 -19.14 -9.32
N PHE A 318 6.28 -19.85 -9.73
CA PHE A 318 5.19 -20.27 -8.87
C PHE A 318 5.61 -21.36 -7.87
N SER A 319 6.50 -22.27 -8.30
CA SER A 319 7.08 -23.30 -7.44
C SER A 319 8.11 -22.73 -6.45
N GLU A 320 8.70 -21.56 -6.72
CA GLU A 320 9.60 -20.88 -5.77
C GLU A 320 8.86 -20.19 -4.62
N ILE A 321 7.54 -20.05 -4.69
CA ILE A 321 6.73 -19.48 -3.61
C ILE A 321 6.78 -20.41 -2.39
N ASP A 322 6.99 -19.82 -1.21
CA ASP A 322 6.84 -20.52 0.07
C ASP A 322 5.35 -20.76 0.38
N TRP A 323 4.79 -21.79 -0.26
CA TRP A 323 3.39 -22.17 -0.09
C TRP A 323 3.08 -22.64 1.32
N LEU A 324 4.03 -23.31 1.98
CA LEU A 324 3.82 -23.81 3.33
C LEU A 324 3.73 -22.65 4.33
N GLY A 325 4.66 -21.71 4.29
CA GLY A 325 4.62 -20.49 5.09
C GLY A 325 3.38 -19.66 4.79
N THR A 326 3.03 -19.50 3.51
CA THR A 326 1.83 -18.77 3.07
C THR A 326 0.55 -19.38 3.65
N VAL A 327 0.34 -20.70 3.47
CA VAL A 327 -0.87 -21.37 3.97
C VAL A 327 -0.94 -21.31 5.50
N CYS A 328 0.19 -21.47 6.19
CA CYS A 328 0.24 -21.35 7.65
C CYS A 328 -0.15 -19.94 8.11
N VAL A 329 0.40 -18.88 7.50
CA VAL A 329 0.10 -17.49 7.91
C VAL A 329 -1.35 -17.13 7.59
N THR A 330 -1.86 -17.51 6.42
CA THR A 330 -3.26 -17.29 6.03
C THR A 330 -4.21 -18.01 6.98
N ALA A 331 -3.95 -19.29 7.30
CA ALA A 331 -4.77 -20.05 8.24
C ALA A 331 -4.71 -19.47 9.67
N MET A 332 -3.54 -19.03 10.11
CA MET A 332 -3.35 -18.38 11.41
C MET A 332 -4.19 -17.10 11.49
N VAL A 333 -4.10 -16.22 10.48
CA VAL A 333 -4.88 -14.97 10.44
C VAL A 333 -6.38 -15.24 10.46
N ILE A 334 -6.86 -16.26 9.73
CA ILE A 334 -8.27 -16.65 9.76
C ILE A 334 -8.67 -17.12 11.16
N CYS A 335 -7.87 -17.98 11.81
CA CYS A 335 -8.17 -18.47 13.15
C CYS A 335 -8.25 -17.33 14.17
N VAL A 336 -7.26 -16.41 14.16
CA VAL A 336 -7.28 -15.22 15.03
C VAL A 336 -8.52 -14.37 14.76
N GLN A 337 -8.83 -14.10 13.49
CA GLN A 337 -10.01 -13.30 13.11
C GLN A 337 -11.32 -13.95 13.61
N MET A 338 -11.42 -15.28 13.54
CA MET A 338 -12.59 -16.04 13.97
C MET A 338 -12.79 -16.03 15.49
N VAL A 339 -11.72 -15.91 16.29
CA VAL A 339 -11.85 -15.68 17.75
C VAL A 339 -12.68 -14.44 18.03
N PHE A 340 -12.35 -13.31 17.38
CA PHE A 340 -13.00 -12.03 17.63
C PHE A 340 -14.32 -11.84 16.90
N SER A 341 -14.48 -12.49 15.74
CA SER A 341 -15.65 -12.26 14.88
C SER A 341 -16.77 -13.28 15.11
N TYR A 342 -16.45 -14.46 15.64
CA TYR A 342 -17.39 -15.57 15.79
C TYR A 342 -17.34 -16.19 17.20
N GLY A 343 -16.16 -16.59 17.68
CA GLY A 343 -15.99 -17.27 18.97
C GLY A 343 -16.48 -16.42 20.15
N ALA A 344 -15.76 -15.33 20.45
CA ALA A 344 -16.04 -14.51 21.61
C ALA A 344 -17.42 -13.82 21.59
N PRO A 345 -17.92 -13.24 20.47
CA PRO A 345 -19.21 -12.57 20.48
C PRO A 345 -20.42 -13.49 20.58
N ILE A 346 -20.35 -14.72 20.03
CA ILE A 346 -21.50 -15.62 19.93
C ILE A 346 -21.49 -16.67 21.04
N TYR A 347 -20.33 -17.26 21.31
CA TYR A 347 -20.20 -18.36 22.29
C TYR A 347 -19.53 -17.93 23.59
N GLY A 348 -18.98 -16.71 23.65
CA GLY A 348 -18.24 -16.22 24.80
C GLY A 348 -16.77 -16.69 24.84
N TRP A 349 -15.99 -16.03 25.69
CA TRP A 349 -14.54 -16.25 25.80
C TRP A 349 -14.17 -17.64 26.33
N GLY A 350 -14.98 -18.22 27.21
CA GLY A 350 -14.73 -19.53 27.82
C GLY A 350 -15.21 -20.73 26.99
N SER A 351 -15.87 -20.50 25.86
CA SER A 351 -16.35 -21.61 25.01
C SER A 351 -15.19 -22.37 24.38
N TRP A 352 -15.35 -23.68 24.27
CA TRP A 352 -14.39 -24.56 23.59
C TRP A 352 -14.15 -24.10 22.14
N VAL A 353 -15.13 -23.50 21.46
CA VAL A 353 -14.99 -22.98 20.09
C VAL A 353 -13.96 -21.85 20.06
N THR A 354 -14.07 -20.90 20.99
CA THR A 354 -13.17 -19.75 21.12
C THR A 354 -11.76 -20.21 21.49
N VAL A 355 -11.66 -21.13 22.45
CA VAL A 355 -10.38 -21.72 22.88
C VAL A 355 -9.74 -22.54 21.76
N ALA A 356 -10.51 -23.26 20.96
CA ALA A 356 -10.00 -24.03 19.82
C ALA A 356 -9.43 -23.12 18.73
N PHE A 357 -10.11 -22.02 18.37
CA PHE A 357 -9.54 -21.05 17.43
C PHE A 357 -8.30 -20.35 17.97
N LEU A 358 -8.28 -20.02 19.27
CA LEU A 358 -7.11 -19.41 19.92
C LEU A 358 -5.92 -20.38 19.94
N GLY A 359 -6.13 -21.61 20.41
CA GLY A 359 -5.11 -22.66 20.43
C GLY A 359 -4.62 -23.01 19.03
N GLY A 360 -5.53 -23.07 18.05
CA GLY A 360 -5.19 -23.26 16.63
C GLY A 360 -4.33 -22.13 16.09
N SER A 361 -4.65 -20.87 16.41
CA SER A 361 -3.84 -19.73 15.99
C SER A 361 -2.43 -19.73 16.58
N ILE A 362 -2.28 -20.05 17.87
CA ILE A 362 -0.97 -20.17 18.54
C ILE A 362 -0.17 -21.33 17.93
N SER A 363 -0.82 -22.46 17.69
CA SER A 363 -0.18 -23.65 17.09
C SER A 363 0.31 -23.37 15.67
N LEU A 364 -0.52 -22.70 14.85
CA LEU A 364 -0.13 -22.30 13.49
C LEU A 364 0.97 -21.23 13.49
N PHE A 365 0.99 -20.33 14.48
CA PHE A 365 2.09 -19.37 14.65
C PHE A 365 3.40 -20.08 14.97
N LEU A 366 3.39 -21.03 15.92
CA LEU A 366 4.58 -21.83 16.24
C LEU A 366 5.04 -22.65 15.02
N LEU A 367 4.10 -23.26 14.30
CA LEU A 367 4.40 -23.98 13.06
C LEU A 367 5.03 -23.06 12.01
N LEU A 368 4.49 -21.86 11.82
CA LEU A 368 5.04 -20.86 10.91
C LEU A 368 6.47 -20.49 11.29
N VAL A 369 6.73 -20.22 12.57
CA VAL A 369 8.09 -19.93 13.06
C VAL A 369 9.03 -21.10 12.77
N LEU A 370 8.61 -22.35 13.04
CA LEU A 370 9.42 -23.53 12.74
C LEU A 370 9.69 -23.69 11.24
N VAL A 371 8.68 -23.47 10.39
CA VAL A 371 8.79 -23.55 8.92
C VAL A 371 9.70 -22.46 8.37
N GLU A 372 9.52 -21.20 8.79
CA GLU A 372 10.36 -20.09 8.33
C GLU A 372 11.79 -20.19 8.86
N LEU A 373 11.99 -20.75 10.07
CA LEU A 373 13.32 -20.90 10.62
C LEU A 373 14.10 -22.06 9.97
N ASN A 374 13.44 -23.19 9.69
CA ASN A 374 14.14 -24.44 9.35
C ASN A 374 13.91 -24.96 7.92
N VAL A 375 12.78 -24.65 7.28
CA VAL A 375 12.34 -25.31 6.03
C VAL A 375 12.38 -24.37 4.83
N SER A 376 12.04 -23.10 5.01
CA SER A 376 11.89 -22.16 3.90
C SER A 376 13.23 -21.68 3.34
N LYS A 377 13.46 -21.94 2.04
CA LYS A 377 14.66 -21.48 1.31
C LYS A 377 14.59 -19.98 0.94
N LYS A 378 13.39 -19.42 0.84
CA LYS A 378 13.11 -18.00 0.58
C LYS A 378 11.98 -17.56 1.52
N PRO A 379 12.28 -17.24 2.80
CA PRO A 379 11.26 -16.87 3.76
C PRO A 379 10.51 -15.61 3.31
N ILE A 380 9.23 -15.52 3.67
CA ILE A 380 8.37 -14.38 3.29
C ILE A 380 8.93 -13.09 3.89
N ILE A 381 9.43 -13.17 5.13
CA ILE A 381 10.10 -12.07 5.81
C ILE A 381 11.57 -12.46 6.05
N PRO A 382 12.55 -11.74 5.47
CA PRO A 382 13.95 -12.02 5.73
C PRO A 382 14.27 -11.81 7.23
N LYS A 383 14.83 -12.82 7.90
CA LYS A 383 15.14 -12.80 9.34
C LYS A 383 16.00 -11.59 9.77
N GLN A 384 16.85 -11.12 8.86
CA GLN A 384 17.72 -9.96 9.04
C GLN A 384 16.94 -8.67 9.31
N VAL A 385 15.74 -8.55 8.77
CA VAL A 385 14.88 -7.37 8.94
C VAL A 385 14.52 -7.18 10.41
N PHE A 386 14.27 -8.27 11.14
CA PHE A 386 13.99 -8.24 12.59
C PHE A 386 15.22 -7.97 13.46
N SER A 387 16.43 -8.03 12.91
CA SER A 387 17.65 -7.66 13.64
C SER A 387 17.75 -6.14 13.82
N TYR A 388 17.09 -5.36 12.96
CA TYR A 388 17.09 -3.91 13.03
C TYR A 388 16.01 -3.39 13.99
N ARG A 389 16.44 -2.82 15.12
CA ARG A 389 15.55 -2.20 16.13
C ARG A 389 14.55 -1.21 15.53
N ASN A 390 15.00 -0.37 14.59
CA ASN A 390 14.15 0.63 13.95
C ASN A 390 12.99 -0.01 13.19
N TYR A 391 13.23 -1.14 12.51
CA TYR A 391 12.18 -1.87 11.82
C TYR A 391 11.15 -2.43 12.80
N ASN A 392 11.60 -3.06 13.89
CA ASN A 392 10.71 -3.62 14.90
C ASN A 392 9.85 -2.54 15.58
N MET A 393 10.45 -1.38 15.89
CA MET A 393 9.73 -0.24 16.47
C MET A 393 8.64 0.27 15.52
N VAL A 394 8.96 0.44 14.23
CA VAL A 394 7.97 0.87 13.22
C VAL A 394 6.88 -0.19 13.05
N PHE A 395 7.22 -1.47 13.06
CA PHE A 395 6.24 -2.55 12.96
C PHE A 395 5.24 -2.54 14.12
N ILE A 396 5.72 -2.41 15.36
CA ILE A 396 4.88 -2.32 16.57
C ILE A 396 4.02 -1.07 16.52
N TYR A 397 4.61 0.08 16.16
CA TYR A 397 3.89 1.35 16.03
C TYR A 397 2.76 1.26 15.00
N LEU A 398 3.05 0.75 13.80
CA LEU A 398 2.05 0.62 12.73
C LEU A 398 0.92 -0.33 13.12
N HIS A 399 1.22 -1.45 13.78
CA HIS A 399 0.19 -2.36 14.29
C HIS A 399 -0.67 -1.70 15.36
N GLY A 400 -0.06 -1.06 16.36
CA GLY A 400 -0.79 -0.36 17.42
C GLY A 400 -1.67 0.77 16.90
N MET A 401 -1.13 1.58 15.98
CA MET A 401 -1.87 2.66 15.33
C MET A 401 -3.07 2.13 14.52
N ARG A 402 -2.88 1.06 13.74
CA ARG A 402 -3.97 0.44 12.96
C ARG A 402 -5.05 -0.16 13.87
N GLY A 403 -4.65 -0.82 14.95
CA GLY A 403 -5.57 -1.37 15.95
C GLY A 403 -6.39 -0.28 16.65
N SER A 404 -5.73 0.79 17.10
CA SER A 404 -6.41 1.95 17.72
C SER A 404 -7.39 2.62 16.76
N LEU A 405 -6.98 2.86 15.51
CA LEU A 405 -7.83 3.48 14.50
C LEU A 405 -9.07 2.63 14.19
N ALA A 406 -8.89 1.31 14.01
CA ALA A 406 -10.01 0.40 13.79
C ALA A 406 -10.98 0.37 14.99
N GLY A 407 -10.46 0.31 16.22
CA GLY A 407 -11.26 0.37 17.44
C GLY A 407 -12.14 1.62 17.48
N SER A 408 -11.56 2.80 17.21
CA SER A 408 -12.31 4.06 17.17
C SER A 408 -13.42 4.06 16.11
N PHE A 409 -13.16 3.52 14.91
CA PHE A 409 -14.16 3.46 13.84
C PHE A 409 -15.35 2.54 14.15
N PHE A 410 -15.17 1.48 14.93
CA PHE A 410 -16.25 0.57 15.30
C PHE A 410 -17.01 1.01 16.55
N PHE A 411 -16.31 1.48 17.60
CA PHE A 411 -16.96 1.86 18.85
C PHE A 411 -17.72 3.19 18.75
N LEU A 412 -17.20 4.16 17.99
CA LEU A 412 -17.83 5.48 17.92
C LEU A 412 -19.25 5.45 17.32
N PRO A 413 -19.51 4.77 16.18
CA PRO A 413 -20.87 4.65 15.65
C PRO A 413 -21.82 3.92 16.58
N ILE A 414 -21.36 2.82 17.21
CA ILE A 414 -22.18 2.04 18.15
C ILE A 414 -22.57 2.91 19.36
N PHE A 415 -21.61 3.63 19.95
CA PHE A 415 -21.87 4.55 21.06
C PHE A 415 -22.88 5.63 20.69
N MET A 416 -22.73 6.24 19.51
CA MET A 416 -23.67 7.26 19.01
C MET A 416 -25.06 6.72 18.68
N GLN A 417 -25.17 5.42 18.33
CA GLN A 417 -26.44 4.74 18.10
C GLN A 417 -27.16 4.35 19.39
N ILE A 418 -26.45 4.12 20.50
CA ILE A 418 -27.03 3.75 21.81
C ILE A 418 -27.55 4.98 22.56
N ILE A 419 -26.90 6.13 22.39
CA ILE A 419 -27.26 7.38 23.09
C ILE A 419 -28.45 8.09 22.44
N ARG A 420 -28.75 7.78 21.17
CA ARG A 420 -29.98 8.20 20.49
C ARG A 420 -31.10 7.22 20.77
#